data_AF-A0A328E2E4-F1
#
_entry.id   AF-A0A328E2E4-F1
#
_cell.length_a   1.000
_cell.length_b   1.000
_cell.length_c   1.000
_cell.angle_alpha   90.00
_cell.angle_beta   90.00
_cell.angle_gamma   90.00
#
_symmetry.space_group_name_H-M   'P 1'
#
loop_
_entity.id
_entity.type
_entity.pdbx_description
1 polymer ?
#
loop_
_entity_poly.entity_id
_entity_poly.type
_entity_poly.pdbx_seq_one_letter_code
_entity_poly.pdbx_strand_id
1 'polypeptide(L)'
;MEFAVELVKRYSDMSLYIGREASKLWKRLCAETTTEINLLVENWKFILGGLIFQYIHGIAARGVHYLHQPGPTLQDAGFAVLPELGQDRGYISETVFTFIFLSFVSWTFHPFIFKSKKIYTVLIWCRVFAFLVACQFLRIITFYSTQLPGPNYHCREGSKLARLPRPDNILEVLLIVPRGVLYGCGDLIFSSHMIFSLVFVRTYTKYGSQRFIKQCAWLAVIVQSFLIVASRKHYTVDVVVAW
;
A
#
# COMPACT_ATOMS: atom_id res chain seq x y z
N MET A 1 49.97 -15.61 -26.87
CA MET A 1 49.14 -15.28 -28.05
C MET A 1 47.80 -16.01 -28.00
N GLU A 2 47.77 -17.32 -27.75
CA GLU A 2 46.52 -18.11 -27.59
C GLU A 2 45.58 -17.58 -26.50
N PHE A 3 46.11 -17.22 -25.32
CA PHE A 3 45.28 -16.72 -24.21
C PHE A 3 44.50 -15.42 -24.55
N ALA A 4 45.11 -14.53 -25.33
CA ALA A 4 44.45 -13.30 -25.77
C ALA A 4 43.34 -13.57 -26.80
N VAL A 5 43.55 -14.55 -27.70
CA VAL A 5 42.55 -14.98 -28.68
C VAL A 5 41.35 -15.63 -27.99
N GLU A 6 41.57 -16.44 -26.95
CA GLU A 6 40.50 -17.08 -26.18
C GLU A 6 39.66 -16.07 -25.39
N LEU A 7 40.31 -15.05 -24.81
CA LEU A 7 39.63 -13.94 -24.12
C LEU A 7 38.74 -13.11 -25.06
N VAL A 8 39.26 -12.75 -26.25
CA VAL A 8 38.50 -12.00 -27.26
C VAL A 8 37.30 -12.82 -27.74
N LYS A 9 37.47 -14.13 -27.94
CA LYS A 9 36.38 -15.04 -28.32
C LYS A 9 35.31 -15.12 -27.23
N ARG A 10 35.68 -15.31 -25.95
CA ARG A 10 34.73 -15.29 -24.82
C ARG A 10 33.98 -13.96 -24.72
N TYR A 11 34.66 -12.83 -24.91
CA TYR A 11 34.02 -11.52 -24.86
C TYR A 11 33.01 -11.33 -26.00
N SER A 12 33.36 -11.78 -27.21
CA SER A 12 32.45 -11.77 -28.36
C SER A 12 31.22 -12.66 -28.14
N ASP A 13 31.41 -13.89 -27.67
CA ASP A 13 30.30 -14.82 -27.37
C ASP A 13 29.39 -14.27 -26.26
N MET A 14 29.97 -13.66 -25.21
CA MET A 14 29.23 -12.99 -24.13
C MET A 14 28.42 -11.81 -24.67
N SER A 15 29.02 -10.97 -25.52
CA SER A 15 28.35 -9.81 -26.13
C SER A 15 27.19 -10.24 -27.02
N LEU A 16 27.37 -11.29 -27.83
CA LEU A 16 26.32 -11.86 -28.68
C LEU A 16 25.18 -12.47 -27.85
N TYR A 17 25.50 -13.17 -26.76
CA TYR A 17 24.49 -13.71 -25.84
C TYR A 17 23.68 -12.59 -25.18
N ILE A 18 24.34 -11.56 -24.65
CA ILE A 18 23.68 -10.38 -24.05
C ILE A 18 22.78 -9.69 -25.07
N GLY A 19 23.27 -9.48 -26.31
CA GLY A 19 22.48 -8.88 -27.39
C GLY A 19 21.23 -9.70 -27.75
N ARG A 20 21.35 -11.03 -27.76
CA ARG A 20 20.22 -11.93 -28.03
C ARG A 20 19.18 -11.92 -26.91
N GLU A 21 19.61 -11.96 -25.65
CA GLU A 21 18.70 -11.89 -24.50
C GLU A 21 18.03 -10.52 -24.39
N ALA A 22 18.76 -9.43 -24.65
CA ALA A 22 18.20 -8.08 -24.72
C ALA A 22 17.15 -7.97 -25.83
N SER A 23 17.41 -8.53 -27.01
CA SER A 23 16.43 -8.55 -28.12
C SER A 23 15.16 -9.34 -27.77
N LYS A 24 15.29 -10.49 -27.09
CA LYS A 24 14.15 -11.28 -26.62
C LYS A 24 13.33 -10.52 -25.57
N LEU A 25 14.00 -9.89 -24.60
CA LEU A 25 13.35 -9.07 -23.58
C LEU A 25 12.63 -7.88 -24.22
N TRP A 26 13.26 -7.19 -25.17
CA TRP A 26 12.65 -6.07 -25.89
C TRP A 26 11.37 -6.47 -26.63
N LYS A 27 11.43 -7.55 -27.44
CA LYS A 27 10.24 -8.06 -28.16
C LYS A 27 9.10 -8.41 -27.22
N ARG A 28 9.44 -8.96 -26.06
CA ARG A 28 8.46 -9.27 -25.03
C ARG A 28 7.86 -8.02 -24.41
N LEU A 29 8.69 -7.07 -24.00
CA LEU A 29 8.23 -5.79 -23.45
C LEU A 29 7.25 -5.15 -24.43
N CYS A 30 7.58 -5.07 -25.72
CA CYS A 30 6.67 -4.57 -26.73
C CYS A 30 5.34 -5.35 -26.77
N ALA A 31 5.38 -6.68 -26.80
CA ALA A 31 4.16 -7.50 -26.89
C ALA A 31 3.24 -7.39 -25.66
N GLU A 32 3.82 -7.42 -24.45
CA GLU A 32 3.08 -7.25 -23.21
C GLU A 32 2.54 -5.81 -23.10
N THR A 33 3.35 -4.80 -23.45
CA THR A 33 2.92 -3.39 -23.47
C THR A 33 1.76 -3.17 -24.44
N THR A 34 1.80 -3.71 -25.66
CA THR A 34 0.67 -3.60 -26.61
C THR A 34 -0.59 -4.23 -26.03
N THR A 35 -0.48 -5.40 -25.41
CA THR A 35 -1.63 -6.09 -24.80
C THR A 35 -2.21 -5.29 -23.64
N GLU A 36 -1.35 -4.78 -22.74
CA GLU A 36 -1.78 -4.01 -21.56
C GLU A 36 -2.34 -2.64 -21.95
N ILE A 37 -1.83 -1.99 -23.01
CA ILE A 37 -2.43 -0.75 -23.55
C ILE A 37 -3.84 -1.02 -24.05
N ASN A 38 -4.06 -2.10 -24.81
CA ASN A 38 -5.40 -2.43 -25.30
C ASN A 38 -6.37 -2.68 -24.13
N LEU A 39 -5.93 -3.45 -23.13
CA LEU A 39 -6.72 -3.68 -21.91
C LEU A 39 -6.98 -2.38 -21.13
N LEU A 40 -5.99 -1.49 -21.06
CA LEU A 40 -6.14 -0.19 -20.40
C LEU A 40 -7.16 0.67 -21.15
N VAL A 41 -7.11 0.74 -22.47
CA VAL A 41 -8.08 1.51 -23.28
C VAL A 41 -9.50 0.95 -23.12
N GLU A 42 -9.67 -0.35 -22.93
CA GLU A 42 -10.98 -0.95 -22.65
C GLU A 42 -11.47 -0.66 -21.22
N ASN A 43 -10.56 -0.60 -20.24
CA ASN A 43 -10.91 -0.58 -18.81
C ASN A 43 -10.53 0.72 -18.08
N TRP A 44 -10.06 1.76 -18.77
CA TRP A 44 -9.49 2.97 -18.13
C TRP A 44 -10.46 3.66 -17.18
N LYS A 45 -11.77 3.61 -17.44
CA LYS A 45 -12.80 4.19 -16.57
C LYS A 45 -12.80 3.56 -15.18
N PHE A 46 -12.58 2.25 -15.08
CA PHE A 46 -12.50 1.55 -13.80
C PHE A 46 -11.26 1.95 -13.01
N ILE A 47 -10.11 2.00 -13.69
CA ILE A 47 -8.84 2.42 -13.07
C ILE A 47 -8.94 3.88 -12.60
N LEU A 48 -9.42 4.77 -13.47
CA LEU A 48 -9.60 6.18 -13.16
C LEU A 48 -10.60 6.38 -12.03
N GLY A 49 -11.73 5.67 -12.04
CA GLY A 49 -12.70 5.70 -10.95
C GLY A 49 -12.09 5.26 -9.62
N GLY A 50 -11.28 4.20 -9.63
CA GLY A 50 -10.52 3.74 -8.47
C GLY A 50 -9.57 4.81 -7.93
N LEU A 51 -8.79 5.45 -8.80
CA LEU A 51 -7.86 6.53 -8.43
C LEU A 51 -8.57 7.78 -7.89
N ILE A 52 -9.66 8.20 -8.53
CA ILE A 52 -10.50 9.30 -8.05
C ILE A 52 -11.04 8.98 -6.66
N PHE A 53 -11.47 7.74 -6.43
CA PHE A 53 -11.97 7.34 -5.13
C PHE A 53 -10.87 7.31 -4.06
N GLN A 54 -9.63 6.89 -4.40
CA GLN A 54 -8.49 7.01 -3.48
C GLN A 54 -8.26 8.45 -3.05
N TYR A 55 -8.39 9.40 -3.98
CA TYR A 55 -8.28 10.82 -3.69
C TYR A 55 -9.42 11.32 -2.80
N ILE A 56 -10.67 10.95 -3.10
CA ILE A 56 -11.84 11.27 -2.26
C ILE A 56 -11.66 10.73 -0.84
N HIS A 57 -11.22 9.48 -0.71
CA HIS A 57 -10.90 8.87 0.57
C HIS A 57 -9.83 9.66 1.35
N GLY A 58 -8.76 10.10 0.68
CA GLY A 58 -7.73 10.92 1.30
C GLY A 58 -8.24 12.30 1.76
N ILE A 59 -9.11 12.95 0.98
CA ILE A 59 -9.78 14.19 1.41
C ILE A 59 -10.66 13.92 2.63
N ALA A 60 -11.43 12.83 2.62
CA ALA A 60 -12.33 12.49 3.70
C ALA A 60 -11.56 12.20 5.01
N ALA A 61 -10.45 11.46 4.94
CA ALA A 61 -9.56 11.22 6.08
C ALA A 61 -8.99 12.53 6.65
N ARG A 62 -8.56 13.45 5.78
CA ARG A 62 -8.14 14.79 6.20
C ARG A 62 -9.30 15.60 6.80
N GLY A 63 -10.49 15.48 6.24
CA GLY A 63 -11.71 16.12 6.73
C GLY A 63 -12.02 15.73 8.16
N VAL A 64 -11.92 14.44 8.49
CA VAL A 64 -12.12 13.95 9.86
C VAL A 64 -11.03 14.43 10.82
N HIS A 65 -9.78 14.64 10.34
CA HIS A 65 -8.73 15.24 11.18
C HIS A 65 -9.07 16.68 11.63
N TYR A 66 -9.76 17.48 10.80
CA TYR A 66 -10.27 18.78 11.26
C TYR A 66 -11.34 18.64 12.34
N LEU A 67 -12.12 17.56 12.31
CA LEU A 67 -13.17 17.30 13.30
C LEU A 67 -12.64 16.64 14.58
N HIS A 68 -11.46 16.03 14.51
CA HIS A 68 -10.83 15.26 15.58
C HIS A 68 -10.85 15.98 16.93
N GLN A 69 -11.36 15.29 17.94
CA GLN A 69 -11.32 15.73 19.32
C GLN A 69 -10.33 14.84 20.08
N PRO A 70 -9.18 15.38 20.54
CA PRO A 70 -8.29 14.64 21.42
C PRO A 70 -9.02 14.33 22.72
N GLY A 71 -8.75 13.14 23.24
CA GLY A 71 -9.32 12.61 24.47
C GLY A 71 -8.40 11.54 25.04
N PRO A 72 -8.75 10.98 26.21
CA PRO A 72 -8.01 9.85 26.77
C PRO A 72 -8.05 8.65 25.81
N THR A 73 -6.95 7.90 25.76
CA THR A 73 -6.88 6.68 24.95
C THR A 73 -7.88 5.65 25.45
N LEU A 74 -8.63 5.03 24.54
CA LEU A 74 -9.60 4.00 24.91
C LEU A 74 -8.90 2.75 25.44
N GLN A 75 -9.60 2.01 26.30
CA GLN A 75 -9.16 0.71 26.74
C GLN A 75 -9.16 -0.27 25.55
N ASP A 76 -8.03 -0.91 25.31
CA ASP A 76 -7.83 -1.81 24.19
C ASP A 76 -7.03 -3.04 24.62
N ALA A 77 -7.53 -4.23 24.30
CA ALA A 77 -6.90 -5.48 24.71
C ALA A 77 -5.53 -5.69 24.07
N GLY A 78 -5.35 -5.31 22.80
CA GLY A 78 -4.05 -5.38 22.15
C GLY A 78 -3.07 -4.38 22.75
N PHE A 79 -3.54 -3.25 23.28
CA PHE A 79 -2.67 -2.33 24.02
C PHE A 79 -2.22 -2.88 25.37
N ALA A 80 -3.06 -3.66 26.04
CA ALA A 80 -2.70 -4.33 27.28
C ALA A 80 -1.71 -5.49 27.07
N VAL A 81 -1.82 -6.20 25.95
CA VAL A 81 -0.97 -7.38 25.65
C VAL A 81 0.34 -7.00 24.98
N LEU A 82 0.32 -6.04 24.04
CA LEU A 82 1.49 -5.68 23.24
C LEU A 82 2.25 -4.51 23.88
N PRO A 83 3.57 -4.65 24.09
CA PRO A 83 4.39 -3.56 24.57
C PRO A 83 4.41 -2.42 23.54
N GLU A 84 4.42 -1.19 24.03
CA GLU A 84 4.51 -0.03 23.16
C GLU A 84 5.91 0.08 22.52
N LEU A 85 5.96 0.38 21.22
CA LEU A 85 7.24 0.55 20.51
C LEU A 85 7.94 1.87 20.87
N GLY A 86 7.20 2.85 21.38
CA GLY A 86 7.66 4.23 21.55
C GLY A 86 7.60 5.05 20.25
N GLN A 87 7.67 6.38 20.41
CA GLN A 87 7.56 7.34 19.31
C GLN A 87 8.70 7.19 18.29
N ASP A 88 9.93 6.95 18.75
CA ASP A 88 11.12 6.84 17.90
C ASP A 88 11.08 5.63 16.96
N ARG A 89 10.34 4.58 17.32
CA ARG A 89 10.23 3.34 16.54
C ARG A 89 8.88 3.21 15.82
N GLY A 90 8.04 4.24 15.86
CA GLY A 90 6.74 4.25 15.18
C GLY A 90 6.83 4.13 13.65
N TYR A 91 7.99 4.44 13.05
CA TYR A 91 8.23 4.29 11.61
C TYR A 91 8.31 2.82 11.16
N ILE A 92 8.63 1.88 12.05
CA ILE A 92 8.84 0.46 11.70
C ILE A 92 7.59 -0.12 11.03
N SER A 93 6.39 0.20 11.54
CA SER A 93 5.15 -0.26 10.94
C SER A 93 4.89 0.34 9.54
N GLU A 94 5.31 1.59 9.28
CA GLU A 94 5.25 2.17 7.92
C GLU A 94 6.25 1.52 6.97
N THR A 95 7.45 1.18 7.45
CA THR A 95 8.47 0.50 6.64
C THR A 95 7.96 -0.86 6.17
N VAL A 96 7.35 -1.64 7.06
CA VAL A 96 6.76 -2.95 6.72
C VAL A 96 5.61 -2.78 5.71
N PHE A 97 4.72 -1.82 5.94
CA PHE A 97 3.64 -1.53 4.99
C PHE A 97 4.17 -1.13 3.61
N THR A 98 5.13 -0.22 3.57
CA THR A 98 5.75 0.27 2.34
C THR A 98 6.46 -0.87 1.61
N PHE A 99 7.12 -1.77 2.33
CA PHE A 99 7.73 -2.96 1.75
C PHE A 99 6.68 -3.89 1.12
N ILE A 100 5.56 -4.17 1.80
CA ILE A 100 4.45 -4.97 1.25
C ILE A 100 3.85 -4.28 0.00
N PHE A 101 3.61 -2.97 0.09
CA PHE A 101 3.06 -2.16 -0.99
C PHE A 101 3.96 -2.22 -2.24
N LEU A 102 5.22 -1.83 -2.11
CA LEU A 102 6.16 -1.81 -3.23
C LEU A 102 6.40 -3.20 -3.81
N SER A 103 6.52 -4.22 -2.96
CA SER A 103 6.67 -5.61 -3.41
C SER A 103 5.48 -6.08 -4.24
N PHE A 104 4.25 -5.73 -3.83
CA PHE A 104 3.05 -6.05 -4.59
C PHE A 104 3.00 -5.31 -5.93
N VAL A 105 3.26 -4.00 -5.93
CA VAL A 105 3.31 -3.19 -7.16
C VAL A 105 4.34 -3.79 -8.12
N SER A 106 5.58 -4.02 -7.68
CA SER A 106 6.63 -4.63 -8.49
C SER A 106 6.24 -6.00 -9.04
N TRP A 107 5.54 -6.82 -8.23
CA TRP A 107 5.06 -8.12 -8.69
C TRP A 107 3.99 -8.00 -9.81
N THR A 108 3.13 -6.98 -9.79
CA THR A 108 2.14 -6.80 -10.87
C THR A 108 2.81 -6.61 -12.24
N PHE A 109 3.98 -5.98 -12.28
CA PHE A 109 4.79 -5.79 -13.49
C PHE A 109 5.75 -6.94 -13.82
N HIS A 110 5.79 -8.02 -13.03
CA HIS A 110 6.68 -9.14 -13.32
C HIS A 110 6.47 -9.80 -14.70
N PRO A 111 5.27 -9.82 -15.34
CA PRO A 111 5.09 -10.41 -16.67
C PRO A 111 5.89 -9.72 -17.78
N PHE A 112 6.26 -8.44 -17.58
CA PHE A 112 7.10 -7.69 -18.52
C PHE A 112 8.54 -8.22 -18.55
N ILE A 113 9.00 -8.78 -17.43
CA ILE A 113 10.39 -9.21 -17.24
C ILE A 113 10.52 -10.74 -17.31
N PHE A 114 9.71 -11.48 -16.54
CA PHE A 114 9.88 -12.92 -16.31
C PHE A 114 8.84 -13.77 -17.00
N LYS A 115 9.26 -14.87 -17.64
CA LYS A 115 8.34 -15.77 -18.38
C LYS A 115 7.50 -16.53 -17.37
N SER A 116 6.22 -16.20 -17.27
CA SER A 116 5.35 -16.67 -16.21
C SER A 116 3.92 -16.82 -16.70
N LYS A 117 3.05 -17.30 -15.81
CA LYS A 117 1.61 -17.35 -16.05
C LYS A 117 1.12 -15.97 -16.43
N LYS A 118 0.27 -15.89 -17.46
CA LYS A 118 -0.33 -14.64 -17.93
C LYS A 118 -1.22 -14.05 -16.83
N ILE A 119 -0.68 -13.08 -16.11
CA ILE A 119 -1.45 -12.11 -15.33
C ILE A 119 -1.37 -10.80 -16.11
N TYR A 120 -2.48 -10.06 -16.16
CA TYR A 120 -2.52 -8.74 -16.76
C TYR A 120 -2.63 -7.71 -15.64
N THR A 121 -1.68 -6.79 -15.62
CA THR A 121 -1.53 -5.71 -14.65
C THR A 121 -2.81 -4.90 -14.56
N VAL A 122 -3.36 -4.48 -15.70
CA VAL A 122 -4.60 -3.68 -15.76
C VAL A 122 -5.75 -4.42 -15.08
N LEU A 123 -5.98 -5.70 -15.41
CA LEU A 123 -7.09 -6.47 -14.84
C LEU A 123 -6.91 -6.76 -13.35
N ILE A 124 -5.67 -6.92 -12.87
CA ILE A 124 -5.38 -7.04 -11.44
C ILE A 124 -5.75 -5.73 -10.74
N TRP A 125 -5.32 -4.59 -11.27
CA TRP A 125 -5.62 -3.29 -10.67
C TRP A 125 -7.11 -2.93 -10.71
N CYS A 126 -7.85 -3.28 -11.77
CA CYS A 126 -9.31 -3.14 -11.79
C CYS A 126 -9.97 -3.87 -10.60
N ARG A 127 -9.52 -5.10 -10.32
CA ARG A 127 -10.05 -5.90 -9.21
C ARG A 127 -9.62 -5.33 -7.86
N VAL A 128 -8.34 -4.97 -7.71
CA VAL A 128 -7.80 -4.36 -6.49
C VAL A 128 -8.56 -3.09 -6.16
N PHE A 129 -8.74 -2.18 -7.13
CA PHE A 129 -9.51 -0.95 -6.92
C PHE A 129 -10.96 -1.22 -6.55
N ALA A 130 -11.62 -2.21 -7.14
CA ALA A 130 -13.00 -2.55 -6.75
C ALA A 130 -13.10 -2.91 -5.26
N PHE A 131 -12.19 -3.73 -4.74
CA PHE A 131 -12.15 -4.07 -3.31
C PHE A 131 -11.76 -2.87 -2.44
N LEU A 132 -10.75 -2.08 -2.85
CA LEU A 132 -10.32 -0.91 -2.11
C LEU A 132 -11.44 0.13 -2.00
N VAL A 133 -12.15 0.41 -3.10
CA VAL A 133 -13.28 1.34 -3.12
C VAL A 133 -14.38 0.88 -2.16
N ALA A 134 -14.75 -0.40 -2.19
CA ALA A 134 -15.77 -0.92 -1.28
C ALA A 134 -15.37 -0.78 0.20
N CYS A 135 -14.15 -1.19 0.56
CA CYS A 135 -13.65 -1.11 1.93
C CYS A 135 -13.50 0.35 2.40
N GLN A 136 -12.98 1.23 1.55
CA GLN A 136 -12.79 2.64 1.88
C GLN A 136 -14.10 3.41 1.92
N PHE A 137 -15.10 3.04 1.13
CA PHE A 137 -16.43 3.60 1.26
C PHE A 137 -17.03 3.31 2.64
N LEU A 138 -16.92 2.06 3.11
CA LEU A 138 -17.34 1.69 4.46
C LEU A 138 -16.55 2.48 5.53
N ARG A 139 -15.22 2.61 5.34
CA ARG A 139 -14.37 3.42 6.21
C ARG A 139 -14.82 4.89 6.27
N ILE A 140 -15.16 5.48 5.12
CA ILE A 140 -15.62 6.87 5.05
C ILE A 140 -16.90 7.05 5.85
N ILE A 141 -17.81 6.08 5.79
CA ILE A 141 -19.02 6.11 6.60
C ILE A 141 -18.66 6.04 8.10
N THR A 142 -17.80 5.10 8.50
CA THR A 142 -17.51 4.86 9.92
C THR A 142 -16.85 6.04 10.62
N PHE A 143 -15.88 6.72 9.98
CA PHE A 143 -15.18 7.81 10.66
C PHE A 143 -15.98 9.13 10.75
N TYR A 144 -17.02 9.28 9.92
CA TYR A 144 -17.92 10.43 9.96
C TYR A 144 -19.13 10.15 10.84
N SER A 145 -19.53 8.88 10.98
CA SER A 145 -20.55 8.47 11.93
C SER A 145 -20.02 8.44 13.37
N THR A 146 -18.74 8.10 13.58
CA THR A 146 -18.18 7.90 14.91
C THR A 146 -16.72 8.36 14.95
N GLN A 147 -16.44 9.33 15.82
CA GLN A 147 -15.08 9.81 16.05
C GLN A 147 -14.55 9.25 17.36
N LEU A 148 -13.39 8.60 17.28
CA LEU A 148 -12.68 8.08 18.44
C LEU A 148 -11.43 8.92 18.72
N PRO A 149 -10.97 9.03 19.98
CA PRO A 149 -9.71 9.67 20.29
C PRO A 149 -8.55 8.85 19.72
N GLY A 150 -7.57 9.51 19.12
CA GLY A 150 -6.45 8.89 18.43
C GLY A 150 -5.44 8.27 19.40
N PRO A 151 -5.07 6.99 19.24
CA PRO A 151 -4.13 6.34 20.17
C PRO A 151 -2.69 6.84 19.99
N ASN A 152 -2.37 7.40 18.83
CA ASN A 152 -1.02 7.82 18.45
C ASN A 152 -0.59 9.04 19.27
N TYR A 153 0.69 9.09 19.63
CA TYR A 153 1.28 10.13 20.49
C TYR A 153 0.96 11.56 20.03
N HIS A 154 0.98 11.80 18.71
CA HIS A 154 0.73 13.12 18.15
C HIS A 154 -0.77 13.50 18.09
N CYS A 155 -1.68 12.57 18.38
CA CYS A 155 -3.12 12.78 18.41
C CYS A 155 -3.70 12.96 19.82
N ARG A 156 -2.85 12.82 20.86
CA ARG A 156 -3.24 12.96 22.27
C ARG A 156 -3.37 14.43 22.68
N GLU A 157 -4.07 14.65 23.79
CA GLU A 157 -4.19 15.98 24.40
C GLU A 157 -2.82 16.62 24.66
N GLY A 158 -2.72 17.92 24.40
CA GLY A 158 -1.46 18.68 24.52
C GLY A 158 -0.54 18.65 23.29
N SER A 159 -0.78 17.76 22.32
CA SER A 159 -0.04 17.76 21.06
C SER A 159 -0.53 18.86 20.11
N LYS A 160 0.41 19.61 19.51
CA LYS A 160 0.11 20.62 18.48
C LYS A 160 -0.44 20.02 17.18
N LEU A 161 -0.23 18.73 16.95
CA LEU A 161 -0.68 18.02 15.75
C LEU A 161 -2.03 17.30 15.94
N ALA A 162 -2.57 17.32 17.16
CA ALA A 162 -3.80 16.60 17.47
C ALA A 162 -5.00 17.20 16.73
N ARG A 163 -5.07 18.53 16.61
CA ARG A 163 -6.10 19.22 15.82
C ARG A 163 -5.44 20.03 14.71
N LEU A 164 -6.01 19.96 13.52
CA LEU A 164 -5.67 20.90 12.46
C LEU A 164 -6.31 22.27 12.75
N PRO A 165 -5.63 23.39 12.44
CA PRO A 165 -6.25 24.71 12.50
C PRO A 165 -7.42 24.79 11.53
N ARG A 166 -8.36 25.71 11.76
CA ARG A 166 -9.45 25.95 10.80
C ARG A 166 -8.85 26.34 9.45
N PRO A 167 -9.27 25.70 8.34
CA PRO A 167 -8.72 26.02 7.03
C PRO A 167 -9.13 27.43 6.60
N ASP A 168 -8.18 28.22 6.13
CA ASP A 168 -8.43 29.58 5.64
C ASP A 168 -9.01 29.58 4.23
N ASN A 169 -8.78 28.50 3.48
CA ASN A 169 -9.22 28.33 2.10
C ASN A 169 -9.63 26.87 1.80
N ILE A 170 -10.42 26.69 0.75
CA ILE A 170 -10.88 25.35 0.32
C ILE A 170 -9.71 24.51 -0.23
N LEU A 171 -8.68 25.16 -0.77
CA LEU A 171 -7.49 24.51 -1.33
C LEU A 171 -6.72 23.71 -0.27
N GLU A 172 -6.64 24.18 0.97
CA GLU A 172 -6.01 23.46 2.08
C GLU A 172 -6.72 22.15 2.41
N VAL A 173 -8.04 22.09 2.22
CA VAL A 173 -8.81 20.86 2.45
C VAL A 173 -8.61 19.88 1.29
N LEU A 174 -8.56 20.38 0.05
CA LEU A 174 -8.41 19.57 -1.16
C LEU A 174 -6.98 19.06 -1.38
N LEU A 175 -5.97 19.83 -0.99
CA LEU A 175 -4.57 19.50 -1.24
C LEU A 175 -4.05 18.48 -0.22
N ILE A 176 -3.97 17.21 -0.59
CA ILE A 176 -3.40 16.17 0.29
C ILE A 176 -1.86 16.31 0.34
N VAL A 177 -1.34 16.74 1.50
CA VAL A 177 0.11 16.87 1.74
C VAL A 177 0.64 15.54 2.30
N PRO A 178 1.83 15.04 1.89
CA PRO A 178 2.40 13.80 2.41
C PRO A 178 2.48 13.73 3.95
N ARG A 179 2.71 14.88 4.59
CA ARG A 179 2.71 15.00 6.05
C ARG A 179 1.33 14.73 6.66
N GLY A 180 0.25 15.14 5.99
CA GLY A 180 -1.13 14.86 6.42
C GLY A 180 -1.50 13.38 6.30
N VAL A 181 -0.86 12.64 5.38
CA VAL A 181 -1.05 11.19 5.26
C VAL A 181 -0.37 10.43 6.41
N LEU A 182 0.78 10.92 6.87
CA LEU A 182 1.56 10.28 7.94
C LEU A 182 1.12 10.68 9.36
N TYR A 183 0.57 11.88 9.53
CA TYR A 183 0.19 12.46 10.82
C TYR A 183 -1.32 12.75 10.92
N GLY A 184 -2.14 11.97 10.22
CA GLY A 184 -3.60 12.08 10.29
C GLY A 184 -4.14 11.60 11.64
N CYS A 185 -5.01 12.38 12.26
CA CYS A 185 -5.76 11.98 13.46
C CYS A 185 -7.25 11.83 13.15
N GLY A 186 -7.96 11.05 13.98
CA GLY A 186 -9.41 10.84 13.86
C GLY A 186 -9.83 9.83 12.79
N ASP A 187 -8.90 9.39 11.93
CA ASP A 187 -9.12 8.30 10.97
C ASP A 187 -8.99 6.92 11.63
N LEU A 188 -10.00 6.56 12.42
CA LEU A 188 -10.03 5.34 13.24
C LEU A 188 -11.31 4.57 12.90
N ILE A 189 -11.22 3.24 12.94
CA ILE A 189 -12.19 2.25 12.41
C ILE A 189 -12.01 1.94 10.92
N PHE A 190 -11.76 0.64 10.68
CA PHE A 190 -10.96 0.07 9.60
C PHE A 190 -9.53 0.65 9.59
N SER A 191 -8.51 -0.15 9.30
CA SER A 191 -7.14 0.35 9.09
C SER A 191 -6.79 0.34 7.60
N SER A 192 -6.35 1.48 7.05
CA SER A 192 -5.99 1.60 5.63
C SER A 192 -4.79 0.70 5.32
N HIS A 193 -3.78 0.71 6.18
CA HIS A 193 -2.63 -0.20 6.11
C HIS A 193 -3.06 -1.66 6.00
N MET A 194 -4.05 -2.06 6.82
CA MET A 194 -4.56 -3.43 6.81
C MET A 194 -5.39 -3.75 5.57
N ILE A 195 -6.30 -2.86 5.17
CA ILE A 195 -7.11 -3.02 3.95
C ILE A 195 -6.19 -3.23 2.74
N PHE A 196 -5.22 -2.35 2.53
CA PHE A 196 -4.27 -2.45 1.42
C PHE A 196 -3.46 -3.75 1.48
N SER A 197 -2.82 -4.03 2.63
CA SER A 197 -2.00 -5.22 2.80
C SER A 197 -2.78 -6.52 2.59
N LEU A 198 -4.01 -6.63 3.14
CA LEU A 198 -4.85 -7.81 2.98
C LEU A 198 -5.34 -7.97 1.55
N VAL A 199 -5.79 -6.90 0.89
CA VAL A 199 -6.19 -6.95 -0.54
C VAL A 199 -5.01 -7.42 -1.40
N PHE A 200 -3.80 -6.92 -1.14
CA PHE A 200 -2.60 -7.30 -1.87
C PHE A 200 -2.21 -8.76 -1.63
N VAL A 201 -2.12 -9.19 -0.37
CA VAL A 201 -1.73 -10.57 -0.03
C VAL A 201 -2.78 -11.59 -0.47
N ARG A 202 -4.08 -11.28 -0.38
CA ARG A 202 -5.14 -12.15 -0.93
C ARG A 202 -5.07 -12.23 -2.46
N THR A 203 -4.81 -11.11 -3.13
CA THR A 203 -4.61 -11.07 -4.59
C THR A 203 -3.39 -11.91 -5.00
N TYR A 204 -2.25 -11.74 -4.32
CA TYR A 204 -1.07 -12.55 -4.56
C TYR A 204 -1.29 -14.04 -4.23
N THR A 205 -2.05 -14.34 -3.19
CA THR A 205 -2.40 -15.72 -2.85
C THR A 205 -3.20 -16.39 -3.97
N LYS A 206 -4.13 -15.65 -4.60
CA LYS A 206 -4.96 -16.15 -5.70
C LYS A 206 -4.19 -16.29 -7.02
N TYR A 207 -3.39 -15.30 -7.42
CA TYR A 207 -2.79 -15.25 -8.75
C TYR A 207 -1.28 -15.57 -8.77
N GLY A 208 -0.58 -15.39 -7.65
CA GLY A 208 0.84 -15.71 -7.51
C GLY A 208 1.11 -17.22 -7.54
N SER A 209 2.27 -17.60 -8.05
CA SER A 209 2.68 -19.00 -8.20
C SER A 209 3.59 -19.49 -7.06
N GLN A 210 4.40 -18.62 -6.46
CA GLN A 210 5.45 -19.02 -5.51
C GLN A 210 4.91 -19.22 -4.09
N ARG A 211 4.91 -20.47 -3.61
CA ARG A 211 4.38 -20.83 -2.28
C ARG A 211 5.13 -20.15 -1.12
N PHE A 212 6.46 -20.08 -1.22
CA PHE A 212 7.29 -19.42 -0.20
C PHE A 212 6.92 -17.94 -0.04
N ILE A 213 6.80 -17.19 -1.14
CA ILE A 213 6.39 -15.78 -1.09
C ILE A 213 4.98 -15.64 -0.50
N LYS A 214 4.05 -16.56 -0.77
CA LYS A 214 2.71 -16.52 -0.13
C LYS A 214 2.81 -16.63 1.39
N GLN A 215 3.63 -17.55 1.90
CA GLN A 215 3.85 -17.72 3.33
C GLN A 215 4.51 -16.47 3.94
N CYS A 216 5.56 -15.95 3.30
CA CYS A 216 6.20 -14.70 3.73
C CYS A 216 5.24 -13.51 3.73
N ALA A 217 4.38 -13.40 2.72
CA ALA A 217 3.39 -12.34 2.60
C ALA A 217 2.35 -12.41 3.74
N TRP A 218 1.80 -13.59 4.03
CA TRP A 218 0.89 -13.76 5.16
C TRP A 218 1.56 -13.47 6.51
N LEU A 219 2.79 -13.95 6.71
CA LEU A 219 3.56 -13.65 7.90
C LEU A 219 3.80 -12.14 8.03
N ALA A 220 4.15 -11.45 6.94
CA ALA A 220 4.38 -10.01 6.93
C ALA A 220 3.11 -9.23 7.33
N VAL A 221 1.92 -9.64 6.88
CA VAL A 221 0.65 -9.00 7.25
C VAL A 221 0.31 -9.24 8.73
N ILE A 222 0.58 -10.44 9.25
CA ILE A 222 0.39 -10.75 10.68
C ILE A 222 1.34 -9.88 11.53
N VAL A 223 2.62 -9.82 11.16
CA VAL A 223 3.61 -8.97 11.83
C VAL A 223 3.21 -7.49 11.74
N GLN A 224 2.77 -7.03 10.57
CA GLN A 224 2.28 -5.67 10.39
C GLN A 224 1.07 -5.36 11.29
N SER A 225 0.13 -6.30 11.45
CA SER A 225 -1.03 -6.16 12.34
C SER A 225 -0.58 -5.86 13.78
N PHE A 226 0.35 -6.66 14.31
CA PHE A 226 0.89 -6.45 15.65
C PHE A 226 1.67 -5.13 15.77
N LEU A 227 2.50 -4.80 14.77
CA LEU A 227 3.28 -3.56 14.78
C LEU A 227 2.41 -2.31 14.72
N ILE A 228 1.28 -2.33 14.00
CA ILE A 228 0.32 -1.21 13.95
C ILE A 228 -0.27 -0.94 15.34
N VAL A 229 -0.72 -1.99 16.05
CA VAL A 229 -1.27 -1.87 17.40
C VAL A 229 -0.19 -1.46 18.42
N ALA A 230 1.00 -2.06 18.32
CA ALA A 230 2.11 -1.77 19.22
C ALA A 230 2.73 -0.37 18.99
N SER A 231 2.62 0.18 17.77
CA SER A 231 2.95 1.59 17.47
C SER A 231 1.85 2.59 17.86
N ARG A 232 0.75 2.11 18.45
CA ARG A 232 -0.41 2.91 18.85
C ARG A 232 -1.00 3.73 17.69
N LYS A 233 -0.90 3.22 16.45
CA LYS A 233 -1.49 3.91 15.28
C LYS A 233 -2.99 3.68 15.17
N HIS A 234 -3.40 2.46 15.47
CA HIS A 234 -4.79 2.01 15.43
C HIS A 234 -5.11 1.20 16.68
N TYR A 235 -6.39 1.17 17.01
CA TYR A 235 -6.92 0.23 18.01
C TYR A 235 -6.96 -1.19 17.42
N THR A 236 -7.03 -2.19 18.30
CA THR A 236 -7.15 -3.59 17.89
C THR A 236 -8.41 -3.83 17.07
N VAL A 237 -9.52 -3.14 17.40
CA VAL A 237 -10.77 -3.24 16.63
C VAL A 237 -10.58 -2.81 15.17
N ASP A 238 -9.78 -1.77 14.90
CA ASP A 238 -9.53 -1.28 13.54
C ASP A 238 -8.81 -2.32 12.67
N VAL A 239 -7.93 -3.11 13.31
CA VAL A 239 -7.18 -4.19 12.67
C VAL A 239 -8.06 -5.41 12.49
N VAL A 240 -8.78 -5.85 13.52
CA VAL A 240 -9.66 -7.04 13.47
C VAL A 240 -10.78 -6.87 12.46
N VAL A 241 -11.43 -5.71 12.42
CA VAL A 241 -12.54 -5.44 11.49
C VAL A 241 -12.04 -5.36 10.04
N ALA A 242 -10.75 -5.10 9.81
CA ALA A 242 -10.16 -5.11 8.48
C ALA A 242 -9.85 -6.53 7.94
N TRP A 243 -9.69 -7.53 8.82
CA TRP A 243 -9.36 -8.92 8.49
C TRP A 243 -10.55 -9.72 7.92
#